data_AF-A0AA96MU21-F1
#
_entry.id   AF-A0AA96MU21-F1
#
_cell.length_a   1.000
_cell.length_b   1.000
_cell.length_c   1.000
_cell.angle_alpha   90.00
_cell.angle_beta   90.00
_cell.angle_gamma   90.00
#
_symmetry.space_group_name_H-M   'P 1'
#
loop_
_entity.id
_entity.type
_entity.pdbx_description
1 polymer ?
#
loop_
_entity_poly.entity_id
_entity_poly.type
_entity_poly.pdbx_seq_one_letter_code
_entity_poly.pdbx_strand_id
1 'polypeptide(L)'
;MEKWTKIKPDFIPFGDYGIEINIDGDTLIVYLEDSEKFKFTFTKIWAFRTVQESLELRDKYWEQGLAENRPLYLTNYIYEVENTEFGDLVASANIANKKLHHYFIMSTEYLVDILSENDVKVEKI
;
A
#
# COMPACT_ATOMS: atom_id res chain seq x y z
N MET A 1 11.55 -0.50 -15.36
CA MET A 1 10.16 -1.00 -15.45
C MET A 1 9.74 -1.34 -14.04
N GLU A 2 8.58 -0.84 -13.63
CA GLU A 2 8.05 -1.05 -12.28
C GLU A 2 7.80 -2.54 -12.02
N LYS A 3 8.04 -2.99 -10.78
CA LYS A 3 7.81 -4.39 -10.39
C LYS A 3 7.04 -4.46 -9.09
N TRP A 4 5.95 -5.23 -9.12
CA TRP A 4 5.00 -5.37 -8.01
C TRP A 4 5.10 -6.78 -7.41
N THR A 5 5.30 -6.86 -6.09
CA THR A 5 5.39 -8.15 -5.37
C THR A 5 4.30 -8.22 -4.30
N LYS A 6 3.35 -9.15 -4.44
CA LYS A 6 2.30 -9.37 -3.42
C LYS A 6 2.93 -9.90 -2.13
N ILE A 7 2.72 -9.20 -1.02
CA ILE A 7 3.15 -9.63 0.31
C ILE A 7 2.07 -10.55 0.89
N LYS A 8 2.50 -11.71 1.41
CA LYS A 8 1.64 -12.78 1.96
C LYS A 8 0.46 -13.13 1.03
N PRO A 9 0.72 -13.79 -0.11
CA PRO A 9 -0.36 -14.21 -0.99
C PRO A 9 -1.40 -15.04 -0.24
N ASP A 10 -2.67 -14.71 -0.47
CA ASP A 10 -3.86 -15.46 -0.01
C ASP A 10 -4.10 -15.41 1.51
N PHE A 11 -3.36 -14.57 2.21
CA PHE A 11 -3.54 -14.33 3.64
C PHE A 11 -4.81 -13.53 3.96
N ILE A 12 -5.14 -12.56 3.11
CA ILE A 12 -6.35 -11.75 3.22
C ILE A 12 -7.36 -12.30 2.22
N PRO A 13 -8.53 -12.79 2.69
CA PRO A 13 -9.60 -13.21 1.79
C PRO A 13 -10.07 -12.06 0.89
N PHE A 14 -10.56 -12.42 -0.29
CA PHE A 14 -11.25 -11.49 -1.17
C PHE A 14 -12.54 -10.99 -0.50
N GLY A 15 -12.77 -9.67 -0.53
CA GLY A 15 -13.89 -9.03 0.18
C GLY A 15 -13.80 -7.51 0.13
N ASP A 16 -14.80 -6.83 0.67
CA ASP A 16 -14.85 -5.37 0.78
C ASP A 16 -14.44 -4.97 2.20
N TYR A 17 -13.25 -4.41 2.36
CA TYR A 17 -12.70 -4.07 3.67
C TYR A 17 -12.64 -2.55 3.86
N GLY A 18 -13.08 -2.09 5.02
CA GLY A 18 -12.79 -0.74 5.48
C GLY A 18 -11.30 -0.58 5.82
N ILE A 19 -10.77 0.64 5.65
CA ILE A 19 -9.42 0.98 6.07
C ILE A 19 -9.49 1.87 7.33
N GLU A 20 -8.81 1.45 8.39
CA GLU A 20 -8.55 2.29 9.57
C GLU A 20 -7.04 2.56 9.65
N ILE A 21 -6.65 3.81 9.93
CA ILE A 21 -5.25 4.21 10.01
C ILE A 21 -4.98 4.86 11.36
N ASN A 22 -3.96 4.36 12.05
CA ASN A 22 -3.45 4.90 13.30
C ASN A 22 -1.96 5.22 13.17
N ILE A 23 -1.55 6.36 13.71
CA ILE A 23 -0.17 6.84 13.65
C ILE A 23 0.32 7.08 15.06
N ASP A 24 1.47 6.52 15.39
CA ASP A 24 2.17 6.75 16.65
C ASP A 24 3.67 6.95 16.38
N GLY A 25 4.11 8.21 16.45
CA GLY A 25 5.50 8.59 16.12
C GLY A 25 5.87 8.22 14.69
N ASP A 26 6.88 7.35 14.52
CA ASP A 26 7.36 6.83 13.24
C ASP A 26 6.70 5.49 12.84
N THR A 27 5.66 5.08 13.56
CA THR A 27 4.91 3.86 13.33
C THR A 27 3.55 4.17 12.71
N LEU A 28 3.25 3.51 11.59
CA LEU A 28 1.95 3.53 10.94
C LEU A 28 1.30 2.15 11.11
N ILE A 29 0.10 2.13 11.65
CA ILE A 29 -0.73 0.93 11.74
C ILE A 29 -1.92 1.12 10.81
N VAL A 30 -2.04 0.23 9.83
CA VAL A 30 -3.20 0.17 8.95
C VAL A 30 -3.98 -1.08 9.31
N TYR A 31 -5.30 -0.96 9.43
CA TYR A 31 -6.19 -2.10 9.55
C TYR A 31 -7.05 -2.22 8.30
N LEU A 32 -7.22 -3.46 7.84
CA LEU A 32 -8.30 -3.84 6.94
C LEU A 32 -9.35 -4.58 7.76
N GLU A 33 -10.58 -4.09 7.78
CA GLU A 33 -11.65 -4.63 8.62
C GLU A 33 -12.96 -4.84 7.85
N ASP A 34 -13.52 -6.04 7.99
CA ASP A 34 -14.88 -6.42 7.60
C ASP A 34 -15.42 -7.39 8.67
N SER A 35 -15.69 -8.65 8.32
CA SER A 35 -16.00 -9.73 9.26
C SER A 35 -14.75 -10.25 9.99
N GLU A 36 -13.58 -9.95 9.46
CA GLU A 36 -12.26 -10.24 10.02
C GLU A 36 -11.42 -8.97 10.05
N LYS A 37 -10.46 -8.87 10.99
CA LYS A 37 -9.56 -7.71 11.11
C LYS A 37 -8.10 -8.11 10.84
N PHE A 38 -7.47 -7.42 9.90
CA PHE A 38 -6.07 -7.62 9.54
C PHE A 38 -5.27 -6.36 9.89
N LYS A 39 -4.13 -6.54 10.55
CA LYS A 39 -3.25 -5.46 11.00
C LYS A 39 -1.96 -5.47 10.20
N PHE A 40 -1.60 -4.29 9.69
CA PHE A 40 -0.34 -4.01 9.02
C PHE A 40 0.40 -2.98 9.86
N THR A 41 1.58 -3.36 10.35
CA THR A 41 2.43 -2.48 11.15
C THR A 41 3.67 -2.14 10.36
N PHE A 42 3.85 -0.85 10.10
CA PHE A 42 5.01 -0.28 9.48
C PHE A 42 5.77 0.57 10.51
N THR A 43 7.09 0.50 10.52
CA THR A 43 7.93 1.21 11.50
C THR A 43 9.02 1.96 10.77
N LYS A 44 9.45 3.10 11.30
CA LYS A 44 10.32 4.05 10.61
C LYS A 44 9.73 4.52 9.27
N ILE A 45 8.51 5.02 9.35
CA ILE A 45 7.82 5.61 8.19
C ILE A 45 8.47 6.93 7.78
N TRP A 46 8.72 7.06 6.48
CA TRP A 46 9.25 8.29 5.87
C TRP A 46 8.15 9.15 5.31
N ALA A 47 7.19 8.51 4.64
CA ALA A 47 6.04 9.17 4.08
C ALA A 47 4.91 8.14 3.97
N PHE A 48 3.68 8.61 4.06
CA PHE A 48 2.53 7.88 3.58
C PHE A 48 1.50 8.88 3.07
N ARG A 49 0.66 8.46 2.15
CA ARG A 49 -0.52 9.21 1.71
C ARG A 49 -1.71 8.29 1.60
N THR A 50 -2.88 8.83 1.88
CA THR A 50 -4.15 8.20 1.57
C THR A 50 -4.73 8.90 0.36
N VAL A 51 -5.14 8.12 -0.62
CA VAL A 51 -5.86 8.62 -1.77
C VAL A 51 -7.25 7.99 -1.74
N GLN A 52 -8.27 8.85 -1.69
CA GLN A 52 -9.64 8.41 -1.93
C GLN A 52 -9.79 8.19 -3.43
N GLU A 53 -9.62 6.95 -3.86
CA GLU A 53 -9.83 6.53 -5.23
C GLU A 53 -11.12 5.72 -5.25
N SER A 54 -12.26 6.41 -5.40
CA SER A 54 -13.48 5.71 -5.77
C SER A 54 -13.26 5.03 -7.12
N LEU A 55 -13.72 3.78 -7.26
CA LEU A 55 -13.67 2.92 -8.46
C LEU A 55 -14.03 3.57 -9.82
N GLU A 56 -14.55 4.80 -9.84
CA GLU A 56 -14.91 5.55 -11.06
C GLU A 56 -13.72 6.24 -11.76
N LEU A 57 -12.56 6.40 -11.11
CA LEU A 57 -11.41 7.10 -11.72
C LEU A 57 -10.57 6.16 -12.60
N ARG A 58 -11.03 5.98 -13.85
CA ARG A 58 -10.20 5.58 -14.98
C ARG A 58 -9.16 6.67 -15.25
N ASP A 59 -8.07 6.70 -14.49
CA ASP A 59 -6.98 7.62 -14.79
C ASP A 59 -5.92 6.97 -15.69
N LYS A 60 -5.61 7.64 -16.80
CA LYS A 60 -4.68 7.18 -17.84
C LYS A 60 -3.24 7.02 -17.36
N TYR A 61 -2.93 7.56 -16.18
CA TYR A 61 -1.64 7.36 -15.49
C TYR A 61 -1.41 5.91 -15.04
N TRP A 62 -2.47 5.09 -14.92
CA TRP A 62 -2.42 3.74 -14.36
C TRP A 62 -2.31 2.60 -15.40
N GLU A 63 -2.39 2.92 -16.69
CA GLU A 63 -2.48 1.95 -17.78
C GLU A 63 -1.16 1.24 -18.15
N GLN A 64 -0.02 1.57 -17.50
CA GLN A 64 1.30 1.04 -17.91
C GLN A 64 1.92 -0.03 -17.00
N GLY A 65 1.20 -0.56 -16.00
CA GLY A 65 1.72 -1.70 -15.22
C GLY A 65 0.78 -2.34 -14.21
N LEU A 66 -0.09 -1.55 -13.56
CA LEU A 66 -1.02 -2.02 -12.54
C LEU A 66 -2.31 -2.64 -13.12
N ALA A 67 -2.83 -2.07 -14.20
CA ALA A 67 -4.11 -2.48 -14.80
C ALA A 67 -4.04 -3.85 -15.52
N GLU A 68 -2.93 -4.18 -16.19
CA GLU A 68 -2.79 -5.45 -16.91
C GLU A 68 -2.71 -6.68 -15.99
N ASN A 69 -2.40 -6.49 -14.70
CA ASN A 69 -2.19 -7.57 -13.73
C ASN A 69 -3.22 -7.57 -12.57
N ARG A 70 -4.31 -6.80 -12.64
CA ARG A 70 -5.37 -6.81 -11.60
C ARG A 70 -6.53 -7.75 -11.98
N PRO A 71 -6.69 -8.90 -11.30
CA PRO A 71 -7.93 -9.67 -11.38
C PRO A 71 -8.93 -9.12 -10.35
N LEU A 72 -10.04 -8.57 -10.84
CA LEU A 72 -11.32 -8.35 -10.14
C LEU A 72 -11.39 -7.29 -9.02
N TYR A 73 -12.55 -6.63 -9.00
CA TYR A 73 -12.91 -5.36 -8.38
C TYR A 73 -13.05 -5.32 -6.84
N LEU A 74 -12.56 -6.32 -6.10
CA LEU A 74 -12.56 -6.35 -4.63
C LEU A 74 -11.15 -6.69 -4.16
N THR A 75 -10.25 -5.70 -4.17
CA THR A 75 -8.81 -5.97 -4.00
C THR A 75 -8.30 -5.60 -2.62
N ASN A 76 -7.98 -6.62 -1.81
CA ASN A 76 -7.26 -6.50 -0.53
C ASN A 76 -5.86 -7.08 -0.67
N TYR A 77 -4.92 -6.23 -1.01
CA TYR A 77 -3.55 -6.65 -1.28
C TYR A 77 -2.59 -5.65 -0.67
N ILE A 78 -1.49 -6.18 -0.17
CA ILE A 78 -0.29 -5.42 0.12
C ILE A 78 0.76 -5.77 -0.93
N TYR A 79 1.32 -4.76 -1.59
CA TYR A 79 2.40 -4.92 -2.55
C TYR A 79 3.64 -4.22 -2.07
N GLU A 80 4.81 -4.82 -2.30
CA GLU A 80 6.09 -4.11 -2.32
C GLU A 80 6.46 -3.77 -3.77
N VAL A 81 6.87 -2.53 -4.01
CA VAL A 81 7.17 -2.04 -5.37
C VAL A 81 8.61 -1.58 -5.49
N GLU A 82 9.27 -2.04 -6.55
CA GLU A 82 10.63 -1.62 -6.91
C GLU A 82 10.59 -0.66 -8.12
N ASN A 83 11.43 0.37 -8.09
CA ASN A 83 11.61 1.35 -9.17
C ASN A 83 10.34 2.15 -9.54
N THR A 84 9.50 2.45 -8.56
CA THR A 84 8.33 3.33 -8.71
C THR A 84 8.62 4.72 -8.12
N GLU A 85 7.86 5.72 -8.54
CA GLU A 85 7.96 7.09 -8.05
C GLU A 85 6.92 7.30 -6.94
N PHE A 86 7.36 7.56 -5.70
CA PHE A 86 6.48 8.01 -4.62
C PHE A 86 6.17 9.50 -4.80
N GLY A 87 5.34 9.84 -5.79
CA GLY A 87 5.11 11.24 -6.19
C GLY A 87 6.41 12.03 -6.43
N ASP A 88 6.38 13.36 -6.27
CA ASP A 88 7.57 14.23 -6.39
C ASP A 88 8.60 14.05 -5.25
N LEU A 89 8.34 13.14 -4.28
CA LEU A 89 9.18 12.99 -3.09
C LEU A 89 10.56 12.38 -3.40
N VAL A 90 10.75 11.85 -4.61
CA VAL A 90 12.04 11.31 -5.07
C VAL A 90 13.03 12.42 -5.50
N ALA A 91 12.62 13.70 -5.51
CA ALA A 91 13.50 14.80 -5.91
C ALA A 91 14.19 15.57 -4.76
N SER A 92 13.78 15.43 -3.49
CA SER A 92 14.18 16.41 -2.46
C SER A 92 14.71 15.89 -1.12
N ALA A 93 14.77 14.58 -0.88
CA ALA A 93 15.34 14.06 0.36
C ALA A 93 16.59 13.20 0.07
N ASN A 94 17.60 13.31 0.93
CA ASN A 94 18.86 12.56 0.87
C ASN A 94 18.63 11.06 1.20
N ILE A 95 17.72 10.43 0.46
CA ILE A 95 17.24 9.05 0.58
C ILE A 95 18.22 8.08 -0.11
N ALA A 96 19.16 8.59 -0.92
CA ALA A 96 20.05 7.79 -1.76
C ALA A 96 20.85 6.69 -1.03
N ASN A 97 21.05 6.81 0.29
CA ASN A 97 21.77 5.83 1.11
C ASN A 97 20.85 4.95 1.99
N LYS A 98 19.53 5.07 1.87
CA LYS A 98 18.56 4.32 2.68
C LYS A 98 17.87 3.27 1.83
N LYS A 99 17.82 2.05 2.35
CA LYS A 99 16.97 1.01 1.79
C LYS A 99 15.54 1.31 2.22
N LEU A 100 14.73 1.85 1.31
CA LEU A 100 13.31 2.07 1.53
C LEU A 100 12.50 0.96 0.85
N HIS A 101 11.46 0.55 1.55
CA HIS A 101 10.41 -0.33 1.06
C HIS A 101 9.18 0.51 0.73
N HIS A 102 8.63 0.30 -0.45
CA HIS A 102 7.45 1.02 -0.93
C HIS A 102 6.26 0.07 -0.96
N TYR A 103 5.28 0.35 -0.10
CA TYR A 103 4.08 -0.46 0.05
C TYR A 103 2.82 0.22 -0.43
N PHE A 104 1.92 -0.57 -1.01
CA PHE A 104 0.55 -0.16 -1.32
C PHE A 104 -0.42 -1.09 -0.62
N ILE A 105 -1.34 -0.55 0.18
CA ILE A 105 -2.52 -1.25 0.70
C ILE A 105 -3.74 -0.69 -0.03
N MET A 106 -4.56 -1.58 -0.58
CA MET A 106 -5.75 -1.20 -1.34
C MET A 106 -7.01 -1.75 -0.68
N SER A 107 -8.08 -0.95 -0.72
CA SER A 107 -9.47 -1.38 -0.55
C SER A 107 -10.33 -0.83 -1.69
N THR A 108 -11.65 -1.01 -1.59
CA THR A 108 -12.65 -0.59 -2.58
C THR A 108 -12.64 0.91 -2.88
N GLU A 109 -12.36 1.75 -1.87
CA GLU A 109 -12.47 3.21 -1.98
C GLU A 109 -11.18 3.97 -1.66
N TYR A 110 -10.17 3.27 -1.14
CA TYR A 110 -8.96 3.89 -0.63
C TYR A 110 -7.71 3.12 -1.04
N LEU A 111 -6.69 3.91 -1.39
CA LEU A 111 -5.32 3.45 -1.50
C LEU A 111 -4.48 4.11 -0.41
N VAL A 112 -3.71 3.29 0.31
CA VAL A 112 -2.67 3.74 1.24
C VAL A 112 -1.32 3.44 0.63
N ASP A 113 -0.57 4.48 0.33
CA ASP A 113 0.74 4.44 -0.31
C ASP A 113 1.79 4.83 0.75
N ILE A 114 2.79 3.97 0.99
CA ILE A 114 3.61 3.98 2.21
C ILE A 114 5.09 3.77 1.87
N LEU A 115 5.97 4.60 2.43
CA LEU A 115 7.42 4.39 2.44
C LEU A 115 7.92 4.08 3.85
N SER A 116 8.63 2.97 4.01
CA SER A 116 9.15 2.45 5.28
C SER A 116 10.61 2.03 5.15
N GLU A 117 11.44 2.20 6.19
CA GLU A 117 12.78 1.57 6.20
C GLU A 117 12.73 0.07 6.53
N ASN A 118 11.71 -0.36 7.28
CA ASN A 118 11.59 -1.73 7.75
C ASN A 118 10.49 -2.48 6.99
N ASP A 119 10.63 -3.81 6.95
CA ASP A 119 9.60 -4.70 6.42
C ASP A 119 8.27 -4.56 7.18
N VAL A 120 7.16 -4.59 6.44
CA VAL A 120 5.82 -4.62 7.02
C VAL A 120 5.58 -5.89 7.83
N LYS A 121 5.03 -5.73 9.04
CA LYS A 121 4.49 -6.86 9.82
C LYS A 121 2.99 -6.98 9.56
N VAL A 122 2.55 -8.20 9.25
CA VAL A 122 1.16 -8.48 8.86
C VAL A 122 0.57 -9.56 9.77
N GLU A 123 -0.56 -9.28 10.41
CA GLU A 123 -1.21 -10.12 11.42
C GLU A 123 -2.74 -10.17 11.19
N LYS A 124 -3.38 -11.29 11.56
CA LYS A 124 -4.84 -11.39 11.66
C LYS A 124 -5.19 -11.31 13.14
N ILE A 125 -6.20 -10.51 13.49
CA ILE A 125 -6.63 -10.21 14.87
C ILE A 125 -8.02 -10.78 15.11
#